data_AF-A0MNR5-F1
#
_entry.id   AF-A0MNR5-F1
#
_cell.length_a   1.000
_cell.length_b   1.000
_cell.length_c   1.000
_cell.angle_alpha   90.00
_cell.angle_beta   90.00
_cell.angle_gamma   90.00
#
_symmetry.space_group_name_H-M   'P 1'
#
loop_
_entity.id
_entity.type
_entity.pdbx_description
1 polymer ?
#
loop_
_entity_poly.entity_id
_entity_poly.type
_entity_poly.pdbx_seq_one_letter_code
_entity_poly.pdbx_strand_id
1 'polypeptide(L)' 'VWSIVWAVGPVFNWGAYVPEGILTSCSFDYLSTDSNTRSFILCMYFMGFMLPVVIIAFCYFNIVMS' A
#
# COMPACT_ATOMS: atom_id res chain seq x y z
N VAL A 1 1.86 14.39 -0.30
CA VAL A 1 3.25 13.93 -0.14
C VAL A 1 3.31 12.46 0.29
N TRP A 2 2.73 12.07 1.44
CA TRP A 2 2.69 10.67 1.93
C TRP A 2 2.26 9.64 0.86
N SER A 3 1.13 9.89 0.19
CA SER A 3 0.59 8.96 -0.80
C SER A 3 1.55 8.70 -1.98
N ILE A 4 2.25 9.74 -2.45
CA ILE A 4 3.20 9.61 -3.56
C ILE A 4 4.40 8.76 -3.12
N VAL A 5 4.93 8.98 -1.92
CA VAL A 5 6.09 8.24 -1.39
C VAL A 5 5.85 6.73 -1.41
N TRP A 6 4.67 6.28 -0.97
CA TRP A 6 4.37 4.84 -0.90
C TRP A 6 3.81 4.26 -2.19
N ALA A 7 3.34 5.08 -3.13
CA ALA A 7 2.88 4.62 -4.44
C ALA A 7 4.01 4.62 -5.49
N VAL A 8 5.06 5.43 -5.34
CA VAL A 8 6.07 5.59 -6.39
C VAL A 8 7.09 4.44 -6.46
N GLY A 9 7.14 3.56 -5.45
CA GLY A 9 8.08 2.43 -5.38
C GLY A 9 8.24 1.65 -6.69
N PRO A 10 7.16 1.19 -7.34
CA PRO A 10 7.23 0.40 -8.56
C PRO A 10 7.80 1.16 -9.76
N VAL A 11 7.71 2.50 -9.78
CA VAL A 11 8.32 3.35 -10.82
C VAL A 11 9.85 3.29 -10.75
N PHE A 12 10.40 3.03 -9.55
CA PHE A 12 11.83 2.90 -9.31
C PHE A 12 12.28 1.43 -9.18
N ASN A 13 11.54 0.48 -9.77
CA ASN A 13 11.79 -0.96 -9.69
C ASN A 13 11.75 -1.55 -8.28
N TRP A 14 11.11 -0.87 -7.32
CA TRP A 14 10.77 -1.46 -6.02
C TRP A 14 9.33 -1.99 -6.07
N GLY A 15 9.17 -3.23 -6.55
CA GLY A 15 7.91 -3.76 -7.06
C GLY A 15 7.68 -3.39 -8.54
N ALA A 16 6.49 -3.74 -9.07
CA ALA A 16 6.11 -3.47 -10.46
C ALA A 16 4.62 -3.10 -10.57
N TYR A 17 4.26 -2.27 -11.55
CA TYR A 17 2.87 -2.08 -11.99
C TYR A 17 2.61 -2.96 -13.21
N VAL A 18 1.64 -3.87 -13.11
CA VAL A 18 1.35 -4.89 -14.13
C VAL A 18 -0.16 -4.97 -14.40
N PRO A 19 -0.59 -5.43 -15.58
CA PRO A 19 -1.99 -5.71 -15.85
C PRO A 19 -2.55 -6.77 -14.90
N GLU A 20 -3.76 -6.57 -14.40
CA GLU A 20 -4.43 -7.49 -13.48
C GLU A 20 -5.65 -8.18 -14.12
N GLY A 21 -6.04 -9.35 -13.59
CA GLY A 21 -7.29 -10.03 -13.95
C GLY A 21 -7.44 -10.33 -15.44
N ILE A 22 -8.50 -9.80 -16.06
CA ILE A 22 -8.79 -9.95 -17.50
C ILE A 22 -7.96 -9.00 -18.39
N LEU A 23 -6.90 -8.39 -17.84
CA LEU A 23 -5.92 -7.56 -18.56
C LEU A 23 -6.47 -6.23 -19.10
N THR A 24 -7.52 -5.69 -18.47
CA THR A 24 -8.12 -4.39 -18.84
C THR A 24 -7.82 -3.26 -17.83
N SER A 25 -7.18 -3.58 -16.70
CA SER A 25 -6.70 -2.63 -15.70
C SER A 25 -5.27 -2.96 -15.29
N CYS A 26 -4.59 -2.00 -14.67
CA CYS A 26 -3.26 -2.18 -14.11
C CYS A 26 -3.30 -1.97 -12.60
N SER A 27 -2.54 -2.78 -11.87
CA SER A 27 -2.36 -2.67 -10.43
C SER A 27 -0.91 -2.96 -10.07
N PHE A 28 -0.56 -2.87 -8.79
CA PHE A 28 0.75 -3.32 -8.34
C PHE A 28 0.81 -4.85 -8.42
N ASP A 29 1.99 -5.39 -8.69
CA ASP A 29 2.21 -6.83 -8.73
C ASP A 29 2.08 -7.41 -7.33
N TYR A 30 1.00 -8.17 -7.13
CA TYR A 30 0.71 -8.90 -5.88
C TYR A 30 0.88 -10.42 -6.03
N LEU A 31 1.33 -10.90 -7.19
CA LEU A 31 1.48 -12.32 -7.48
C LEU A 31 2.93 -12.79 -7.32
N SER A 32 3.89 -11.94 -7.71
CA SER A 32 5.31 -12.29 -7.63
C SER A 32 5.78 -12.39 -6.19
N THR A 33 6.52 -13.46 -5.89
CA THR A 33 6.99 -13.77 -4.52
C THR A 33 8.45 -13.40 -4.28
N ASP A 34 9.03 -12.62 -5.19
CA ASP A 34 10.38 -12.09 -5.07
C ASP A 34 10.50 -11.17 -3.85
N SER A 35 11.68 -11.15 -3.24
CA SER A 35 11.93 -10.32 -2.05
C SER A 35 11.66 -8.84 -2.30
N ASN A 36 11.97 -8.37 -3.52
CA ASN A 36 11.70 -7.01 -3.97
C ASN A 36 10.20 -6.68 -3.89
N THR A 37 9.37 -7.38 -4.65
CA THR A 37 7.91 -7.19 -4.69
C THR A 37 7.27 -7.38 -3.31
N ARG A 38 7.65 -8.41 -2.56
CA ARG A 38 7.11 -8.64 -1.20
C ARG A 38 7.44 -7.51 -0.23
N SER A 39 8.66 -6.97 -0.28
CA SER A 39 9.04 -5.84 0.57
C SER A 39 8.23 -4.58 0.24
N PHE A 40 7.99 -4.30 -1.04
CA PHE A 40 7.12 -3.20 -1.46
C PHE A 40 5.68 -3.37 -0.96
N ILE A 41 5.08 -4.55 -1.14
CA ILE A 41 3.71 -4.85 -0.69
C ILE A 41 3.58 -4.63 0.82
N LEU A 42 4.53 -5.13 1.62
CA LEU A 42 4.51 -4.96 3.07
C LEU A 42 4.58 -3.48 3.46
N CYS A 43 5.49 -2.71 2.86
CA CYS A 43 5.60 -1.28 3.12
C CYS A 43 4.33 -0.52 2.75
N MET A 44 3.75 -0.80 1.58
CA MET A 44 2.50 -0.19 1.13
C MET A 44 1.34 -0.54 2.08
N TYR A 45 1.23 -1.78 2.54
CA TYR A 45 0.17 -2.20 3.46
C TYR A 45 0.29 -1.53 4.83
N PHE A 46 1.48 -1.54 5.45
CA PHE A 46 1.65 -0.97 6.78
C PHE A 46 1.55 0.56 6.78
N MET A 47 2.19 1.23 5.82
CA MET A 47 2.30 2.69 5.80
C MET A 47 1.14 3.35 5.04
N GLY A 48 0.71 2.75 3.93
CA GLY A 48 -0.38 3.25 3.11
C GLY A 48 -1.77 2.93 3.67
N PHE A 49 -1.92 1.84 4.43
CA PHE A 49 -3.22 1.38 4.93
C PHE A 49 -3.31 1.28 6.45
N MET A 50 -2.47 0.48 7.12
CA MET A 50 -2.63 0.23 8.56
C MET A 50 -2.40 1.49 9.41
N LEU A 51 -1.35 2.28 9.12
CA LEU A 51 -1.06 3.50 9.85
C LEU A 51 -2.23 4.50 9.84
N PRO A 52 -2.80 4.91 8.69
CA PRO A 52 -3.95 5.82 8.69
C PRO A 52 -5.18 5.19 9.34
N VAL A 53 -5.42 3.88 9.20
CA VAL A 53 -6.52 3.19 9.90
C VAL A 53 -6.35 3.28 11.42
N VAL A 54 -5.15 3.06 11.96
CA VAL A 54 -4.88 3.18 13.40
C VAL A 54 -5.08 4.60 13.89
N ILE A 55 -4.63 5.61 13.14
CA ILE A 55 -4.85 7.03 13.47
C ILE A 55 -6.35 7.34 13.53
N ILE A 56 -7.11 6.92 12.51
CA ILE A 56 -8.55 7.12 12.43
C ILE A 56 -9.24 6.43 13.62
N ALA A 57 -8.92 5.16 13.88
CA ALA A 57 -9.48 4.40 14.99
C ALA A 57 -9.18 5.05 16.35
N PHE A 58 -7.95 5.53 16.56
CA PHE A 58 -7.57 6.24 17.78
C PHE A 58 -8.36 7.55 17.95
N CYS A 59 -8.47 8.36 16.90
CA CYS A 59 -9.26 9.60 16.96
C CYS A 59 -10.73 9.33 17.28
N TYR A 60 -11.37 8.38 16.59
CA TYR A 60 -12.77 8.05 16.84
C TYR A 60 -12.99 7.41 18.20
N PHE A 61 -12.07 6.57 18.68
CA PHE A 61 -12.13 6.03 20.02
C PHE A 61 -12.12 7.14 21.08
N ASN A 62 -11.25 8.15 20.92
CA ASN A 62 -11.23 9.31 21.83
C ASN A 62 -12.51 10.14 21.74
N ILE A 63 -13.12 10.29 20.56
CA ILE A 63 -14.40 11.02 20.39
C ILE A 63 -15.56 10.27 21.06
N VAL A 64 -15.59 8.93 20.98
CA VAL A 64 -16.68 8.14 21.58
C VAL A 64 -16.53 8.06 23.11
N MET A 65 -15.31 8.04 23.61
CA MET A 65 -15.00 7.94 25.04
C MET A 65 -14.87 9.30 25.74
N SER A 66 -15.05 10.42 25.01
CA SER A 66 -15.09 11.78 25.57
C SER A 66 -16.43 12.14 26.18
#